data_AF-A0A396HQZ7-F1
#
_entry.id   AF-A0A396HQZ7-F1
#
_cell.length_a   1.000
_cell.length_b   1.000
_cell.length_c   1.000
_cell.angle_alpha   90.00
_cell.angle_beta   90.00
_cell.angle_gamma   90.00
#
_symmetry.space_group_name_H-M   'P 1'
#
loop_
_entity.id
_entity.type
_entity.pdbx_description
1 polymer ?
#
loop_
_entity_poly.entity_id
_entity_poly.type
_entity_poly.pdbx_seq_one_letter_code
_entity_poly.pdbx_strand_id
1 'polypeptide(L)'
;MQMTDIRDKIHKRQFLSPTIIAKLPSLTTKNMNLLKQFFRISDNGATEKRMKETLENCERAPARGEIIKCVRSMDEMEIFASSMLGPKVVLRKTLNVKGSGKNVMVGRVSRIQGGM
;
A
#
# COMPACT_ATOMS: atom_id res chain seq x y z
N MET A 1 26.95 -7.04 5.27
CA MET A 1 25.79 -7.38 4.41
C MET A 1 25.55 -6.21 3.47
N GLN A 2 25.43 -6.47 2.17
CA GLN A 2 25.15 -5.43 1.20
C GLN A 2 23.65 -5.14 1.20
N MET A 3 23.27 -3.88 1.42
CA MET A 3 21.86 -3.50 1.30
C MET A 3 21.44 -3.47 -0.16
N THR A 4 20.20 -3.90 -0.41
CA THR A 4 19.55 -3.78 -1.70
C THR A 4 19.53 -2.32 -2.18
N ASP A 5 19.64 -2.13 -3.49
CA ASP A 5 19.45 -0.81 -4.10
C ASP A 5 17.95 -0.44 -4.06
N ILE A 6 17.58 0.38 -3.08
CA ILE A 6 16.24 0.90 -2.79
C ILE A 6 16.06 2.34 -3.29
N ARG A 7 17.03 2.85 -4.07
CA ARG A 7 16.85 4.13 -4.76
C ARG A 7 15.65 4.03 -5.69
N ASP A 8 14.64 4.86 -5.44
CA ASP A 8 13.51 4.95 -6.36
C ASP A 8 14.03 5.54 -7.68
N LYS A 9 14.14 4.68 -8.70
CA LYS A 9 14.56 5.06 -10.05
C LYS A 9 13.41 5.69 -10.83
N ILE A 10 12.20 5.68 -10.25
CA ILE A 10 11.01 6.28 -10.81
C ILE A 10 10.83 7.68 -10.17
N HIS A 11 10.28 8.62 -10.94
CA HIS A 11 10.04 9.99 -10.46
C HIS A 11 9.26 9.99 -9.14
N LYS A 12 9.52 10.99 -8.29
CA LYS A 12 8.86 11.16 -6.97
C LYS A 12 7.36 10.93 -7.11
N ARG A 13 6.89 9.80 -6.60
CA ARG A 13 5.46 9.49 -6.53
C ARG A 13 4.92 10.19 -5.29
N GLN A 14 4.05 11.16 -5.50
CA GLN A 14 3.20 11.63 -4.42
C GLN A 14 2.09 10.59 -4.26
N PHE A 15 1.84 10.15 -3.03
CA PHE A 15 0.58 9.46 -2.76
C PHE A 15 -0.57 10.38 -3.17
N LEU A 16 -1.64 9.79 -3.68
CA LEU A 16 -2.82 10.56 -4.07
C LEU A 16 -3.24 11.42 -2.87
N SER A 17 -3.22 12.74 -3.04
CA SER A 17 -3.65 13.62 -1.96
C SER A 17 -5.15 13.42 -1.68
N PRO A 18 -5.63 13.75 -0.47
CA PRO A 18 -7.05 13.73 -0.15
C PRO A 18 -7.92 14.44 -1.20
N THR A 19 -7.42 15.56 -1.74
CA THR A 19 -8.09 16.33 -2.80
C THR A 19 -8.24 15.56 -4.11
N ILE A 20 -7.25 14.73 -4.48
CA ILE A 20 -7.32 13.90 -5.69
C ILE A 20 -8.27 12.72 -5.46
N ILE A 21 -8.20 12.09 -4.28
CA ILE A 21 -9.08 10.96 -3.93
C ILE A 21 -10.55 11.38 -3.94
N ALA A 22 -10.85 12.59 -3.45
CA ALA A 22 -12.21 13.13 -3.48
C ALA A 22 -12.77 13.29 -4.90
N LYS A 23 -11.91 13.43 -5.91
CA LYS A 23 -12.30 13.54 -7.33
C LYS A 23 -12.39 12.19 -8.03
N LEU A 24 -11.86 11.12 -7.43
CA LEU A 24 -11.96 9.79 -8.02
C LEU A 24 -13.38 9.27 -7.90
N PRO A 25 -13.91 8.60 -8.95
CA PRO A 25 -15.15 7.85 -8.84
C PRO A 25 -15.04 6.83 -7.69
N SER A 26 -16.19 6.49 -7.10
CA SER A 26 -16.23 5.47 -6.06
C SER A 26 -15.70 4.15 -6.62
N LEU A 27 -14.63 3.65 -6.00
CA LEU A 27 -13.90 2.45 -6.40
C LEU A 27 -14.71 1.21 -5.98
N THR A 28 -15.73 0.87 -6.75
CA THR A 28 -16.62 -0.26 -6.46
C THR A 28 -16.90 -1.08 -7.72
N THR A 29 -17.21 -2.37 -7.56
CA THR A 29 -17.56 -3.23 -8.70
C THR A 29 -18.79 -2.74 -9.46
N LYS A 30 -19.73 -2.10 -8.75
CA LYS A 30 -20.93 -1.46 -9.33
C LYS A 30 -20.60 -0.34 -10.32
N ASN A 31 -19.45 0.31 -10.15
CA ASN A 31 -19.04 1.45 -10.96
C ASN A 31 -18.02 1.08 -12.05
N MET A 32 -17.87 -0.21 -12.39
CA MET A 32 -16.83 -0.65 -13.34
C MET A 32 -16.88 0.08 -14.69
N ASN A 33 -18.07 0.35 -15.24
CA ASN A 33 -18.19 1.09 -16.51
C ASN A 33 -17.63 2.52 -16.39
N LEU A 34 -17.98 3.22 -15.31
CA LEU A 34 -17.47 4.57 -15.03
C LEU A 34 -15.96 4.55 -14.80
N LEU A 35 -15.46 3.57 -14.06
CA LEU A 35 -14.04 3.40 -13.77
C LEU A 35 -13.24 3.13 -15.05
N LYS A 36 -13.76 2.30 -15.95
CA LYS A 36 -13.15 2.04 -17.26
C LYS A 36 -13.07 3.30 -18.11
N GLN A 37 -14.16 4.07 -18.16
CA GLN A 37 -14.17 5.34 -18.88
C GLN A 37 -13.18 6.34 -18.28
N PHE A 38 -13.16 6.48 -16.95
CA PHE A 38 -12.31 7.43 -16.23
C PHE A 38 -10.82 7.12 -16.42
N PHE A 39 -10.44 5.85 -16.27
CA PHE A 39 -9.05 5.39 -16.39
C PHE A 39 -8.66 4.98 -17.82
N ARG A 40 -9.56 5.13 -18.80
CA ARG A 40 -9.36 4.73 -20.21
C ARG A 40 -8.90 3.27 -20.34
N ILE A 41 -9.54 2.38 -19.58
CA ILE A 41 -9.24 0.95 -19.58
C ILE A 41 -9.99 0.30 -20.74
N SER A 42 -9.26 -0.46 -21.56
CA SER A 42 -9.82 -1.23 -22.68
C SER A 42 -10.72 -2.36 -22.18
N ASP A 43 -11.81 -2.60 -22.91
CA ASP A 43 -12.71 -3.71 -22.66
C ASP A 43 -12.01 -5.07 -22.79
N ASN A 44 -12.35 -6.00 -21.88
CA ASN A 44 -11.83 -7.36 -21.80
C ASN A 44 -10.28 -7.45 -21.71
N GLY A 45 -9.63 -6.34 -21.33
CA GLY A 45 -8.18 -6.29 -21.14
C GLY A 45 -7.74 -6.89 -19.81
N ALA A 46 -6.47 -7.28 -19.72
CA ALA A 46 -5.86 -7.77 -18.48
C ALA A 46 -6.01 -6.75 -17.31
N THR A 47 -5.98 -5.46 -17.62
CA THR A 47 -6.16 -4.37 -16.65
C THR A 47 -7.58 -4.33 -16.10
N GLU A 48 -8.61 -4.47 -16.96
CA GLU A 48 -10.01 -4.52 -16.51
C GLU A 48 -10.23 -5.71 -15.59
N LYS A 49 -9.77 -6.90 -16.00
CA LYS A 49 -9.92 -8.12 -15.22
C LYS A 49 -9.28 -7.99 -13.84
N ARG A 50 -8.02 -7.52 -13.78
CA ARG A 50 -7.33 -7.29 -12.50
C ARG A 50 -8.01 -6.24 -11.63
N MET A 51 -8.50 -5.15 -12.22
CA MET A 51 -9.22 -4.12 -11.49
C MET A 51 -10.49 -4.68 -10.87
N LYS A 52 -11.28 -5.41 -11.66
CA LYS A 52 -12.50 -6.07 -11.21
C LYS A 52 -12.21 -7.08 -10.07
N GLU A 53 -11.25 -7.98 -10.26
CA GLU A 53 -10.83 -8.94 -9.23
C GLU A 53 -10.37 -8.25 -7.94
N THR A 54 -9.63 -7.14 -8.05
CA THR A 54 -9.19 -6.36 -6.88
C THR A 54 -10.38 -5.77 -6.12
N LEU A 55 -11.36 -5.22 -6.84
CA LEU A 55 -12.56 -4.65 -6.23
C LEU A 55 -13.45 -5.74 -5.61
N GLU A 56 -13.63 -6.87 -6.29
CA GLU A 56 -14.37 -8.02 -5.76
C GLU A 56 -13.72 -8.57 -4.49
N ASN A 57 -12.39 -8.73 -4.49
CA ASN A 57 -11.63 -9.16 -3.31
C ASN A 57 -11.73 -8.16 -2.16
N CYS A 58 -11.94 -6.89 -2.47
CA CYS A 58 -12.08 -5.85 -1.48
C CYS A 58 -13.50 -5.81 -0.88
N GLU A 59 -14.51 -5.98 -1.72
CA GLU A 59 -15.93 -5.91 -1.37
C GLU A 59 -16.50 -7.22 -0.83
N ARG A 60 -15.78 -8.33 -0.97
CA ARG A 60 -16.24 -9.62 -0.44
C ARG A 60 -16.43 -9.56 1.07
N ALA A 61 -17.29 -10.45 1.56
CA ALA A 61 -17.43 -10.66 2.99
C ALA A 61 -16.07 -11.08 3.61
N PRO A 62 -15.69 -10.51 4.77
CA PRO A 62 -14.53 -10.96 5.50
C PRO A 62 -14.66 -12.43 5.90
N ALA A 63 -13.55 -13.17 5.86
CA ALA A 63 -13.49 -14.51 6.43
C ALA A 63 -13.55 -14.46 7.97
N ARG A 64 -13.74 -15.62 8.62
CA ARG A 64 -13.76 -15.71 10.08
C ARG A 64 -12.44 -15.22 10.66
N GLY A 65 -12.49 -14.14 11.45
CA GLY A 65 -11.31 -13.51 12.07
C GLY A 65 -10.56 -12.54 11.15
N GLU A 66 -11.03 -12.32 9.92
CA GLU A 66 -10.50 -11.31 9.01
C GLU A 66 -11.25 -9.99 9.19
N ILE A 67 -10.53 -8.87 9.13
CA ILE A 67 -11.11 -7.53 9.02
C ILE A 67 -10.65 -6.93 7.71
N ILE A 68 -11.60 -6.66 6.82
CA ILE A 68 -11.33 -6.11 5.49
C ILE A 68 -11.81 -4.67 5.40
N LYS A 69 -11.01 -3.81 4.78
CA LYS A 69 -11.37 -2.42 4.49
C LYS A 69 -10.84 -2.01 3.13
N CYS A 70 -11.75 -1.52 2.29
CA CYS A 70 -11.40 -0.91 1.02
C CYS A 70 -10.86 0.50 1.21
N VAL A 71 -9.54 0.59 1.40
CA VAL A 71 -8.83 1.86 1.47
C VAL A 71 -8.55 2.39 0.07
N ARG A 72 -8.71 3.69 -0.11
CA ARG A 72 -8.51 4.40 -1.38
C ARG A 72 -7.15 5.08 -1.44
N SER A 73 -6.44 5.12 -0.32
CA SER A 73 -5.15 5.79 -0.19
C SER A 73 -4.33 5.27 0.98
N MET A 74 -3.09 5.72 1.02
CA MET A 74 -2.18 5.38 2.10
C MET A 74 -2.55 6.08 3.42
N ASP A 75 -3.14 7.28 3.35
CA ASP A 75 -3.64 7.99 4.54
C ASP A 75 -4.85 7.25 5.13
N GLU A 76 -5.75 6.74 4.29
CA GLU A 76 -6.84 5.86 4.75
C GLU A 76 -6.31 4.53 5.30
N MET A 77 -5.22 4.00 4.75
CA MET A 77 -4.56 2.80 5.28
C MET A 77 -3.96 3.05 6.66
N GLU A 78 -3.38 4.23 6.91
CA GLU A 78 -2.88 4.61 8.23
C GLU A 78 -4.01 4.69 9.27
N ILE A 79 -5.14 5.30 8.90
CA ILE A 79 -6.34 5.36 9.77
C ILE A 79 -6.85 3.94 10.06
N PHE A 80 -6.95 3.09 9.03
CA PHE A 80 -7.37 1.71 9.20
C PHE A 80 -6.41 0.92 10.10
N ALA A 81 -5.11 0.99 9.84
CA ALA A 81 -4.10 0.32 10.67
C ALA A 81 -4.14 0.79 12.13
N SER A 82 -4.35 2.09 12.36
CA SER A 82 -4.50 2.65 13.72
C SER A 82 -5.77 2.14 14.42
N SER A 83 -6.87 1.95 13.66
CA SER A 83 -8.10 1.36 14.22
C SER A 83 -7.93 -0.11 14.63
N MET A 84 -7.02 -0.82 13.96
CA MET A 84 -6.78 -2.26 14.17
C MET A 84 -5.71 -2.55 15.23
N LEU A 85 -4.64 -1.76 15.25
CA LEU A 85 -3.44 -1.99 16.06
C LEU A 85 -3.33 -1.01 17.24
N GLY A 86 -4.24 -0.05 17.34
CA GLY A 86 -4.25 1.02 18.33
C GLY A 86 -3.48 2.28 17.89
N PRO A 87 -3.47 3.33 18.72
CA PRO A 87 -3.01 4.68 18.34
C PRO A 87 -1.50 4.82 18.11
N LYS A 88 -0.71 3.76 18.33
CA LYS A 88 0.76 3.78 18.19
C LYS A 88 1.23 3.20 16.85
N VAL A 89 0.46 3.37 15.79
CA VAL A 89 0.89 3.06 14.42
C VAL A 89 1.52 4.30 13.82
N VAL A 90 2.74 4.16 13.29
CA VAL A 90 3.45 5.25 12.61
C VAL A 90 3.80 4.78 11.21
N LEU A 91 3.33 5.52 10.21
CA LEU A 91 3.67 5.26 8.83
C LEU A 91 5.12 5.69 8.56
N ARG A 92 6.03 4.71 8.48
CA ARG A 92 7.45 4.97 8.20
C ARG A 92 7.70 5.06 6.71
N LYS A 93 8.15 6.23 6.25
CA LYS A 93 8.73 6.44 4.92
C LYS A 93 10.25 6.33 5.03
N THR A 94 10.91 5.81 4.01
CA THR A 94 12.38 5.78 3.96
C THR A 94 12.88 7.22 3.91
N LEU A 95 13.44 7.72 5.03
CA LEU A 95 13.88 9.11 5.16
C LEU A 95 14.97 9.49 4.15
N ASN A 96 15.78 8.52 3.74
CA ASN A 96 16.78 8.67 2.70
C ASN A 96 17.23 7.29 2.17
N VAL A 97 17.95 7.32 1.06
CA VAL A 97 18.55 6.15 0.41
C VAL A 97 20.03 5.96 0.81
N LYS A 98 20.46 6.57 1.92
CA LYS A 98 21.87 6.56 2.33
C LYS A 98 22.27 5.13 2.72
N GLY A 99 23.34 4.64 2.10
CA GLY A 99 23.78 3.26 2.25
C GLY A 99 23.15 2.27 1.26
N SER A 100 22.19 2.71 0.43
CA SER A 100 21.57 1.85 -0.58
C SER A 100 22.58 1.37 -1.63
N GLY A 101 22.56 0.06 -1.91
CA GLY A 101 23.54 -0.61 -2.78
C GLY A 101 24.95 -0.71 -2.18
N LYS A 102 25.16 -0.21 -0.94
CA LYS A 102 26.44 -0.22 -0.24
C LYS A 102 26.39 -1.20 0.94
N ASN A 103 27.56 -1.57 1.43
CA ASN A 103 27.69 -2.27 2.71
C ASN A 103 27.40 -1.29 3.84
N VAL A 104 26.50 -1.67 4.74
CA VAL A 104 26.20 -0.89 5.95
C VAL A 104 26.36 -1.74 7.20
N MET A 105 26.79 -1.09 8.27
CA MET A 105 26.83 -1.66 9.61
C MET A 105 25.49 -1.36 10.27
N VAL A 106 24.67 -2.39 10.52
CA VAL A 106 23.33 -2.25 11.12
C VAL A 106 23.40 -2.06 12.65
N GLY A 107 24.60 -2.15 13.23
CA GLY A 107 24.87 -2.05 14.67
C GLY A 107 25.56 -3.32 15.18
N ARG A 108 26.10 -3.27 16.41
CA ARG A 108 26.60 -4.46 17.08
C ARG A 108 25.40 -5.24 17.63
N VAL A 109 25.19 -6.45 17.12
CA VAL A 109 24.25 -7.40 17.73
C VAL A 109 24.92 -7.99 18.96
N SER A 110 24.52 -7.55 20.15
CA SER A 110 24.92 -8.17 21.41
C SER A 110 24.00 -9.34 21.71
N ARG A 111 24.58 -10.47 22.11
CA ARG A 111 23.82 -11.62 22.63
C ARG A 111 23.02 -11.17 23.84
N ILE A 112 21.72 -11.46 23.87
CA ILE A 112 20.93 -11.34 25.11
C ILE A 112 21.44 -12.44 26.03
N GLN A 113 21.93 -12.06 27.20
CA GLN A 113 22.58 -12.94 28.17
C GLN A 113 21.59 -14.05 28.59
N GLY A 114 21.76 -15.29 28.11
CA GLY A 114 21.02 -16.46 28.63
C GLY A 114 20.42 -17.48 27.66
N GLY A 115 20.69 -17.44 26.35
CA GLY A 115 20.24 -18.52 25.44
C GLY A 115 21.31 -19.60 25.24
N MET A 116 21.03 -20.83 25.72
CA MET A 116 21.68 -22.05 25.21
C MET A 116 21.25 -22.29 23.76
#